data_AF-A0A955DJH0-F1
#
_entry.id   AF-A0A955DJH0-F1
#
_cell.length_a   1.000
_cell.length_b   1.000
_cell.length_c   1.000
_cell.angle_alpha   90.00
_cell.angle_beta   90.00
_cell.angle_gamma   90.00
#
_symmetry.space_group_name_H-M   'P 1'
#
loop_
_entity.id
_entity.type
_entity.pdbx_description
1 polymer ?
#
loop_
_entity_poly.entity_id
_entity_poly.type
_entity_poly.pdbx_seq_one_letter_code
_entity_poly.pdbx_strand_id
1 'polypeptide(L)'
;MRAFAAIILLCIVGSVAYGVIHDQFTARICIEYFTVTHPPLVNSTSPTVVALAWGVVATWWMGLILGFFVALCARLGRSLPKLTWKSFVVPLIVVLVIMGVGAALWGPAFRDLHVPTSVLRENPELYDWPVGISLDKRDAWLTCLGAHQASYTLGTVGGFALCIYAIAVRVLRARRAKRHPNPPPPGSHP
;
A
#
# COMPACT_ATOMS: atom_id res chain seq x y z
N MET A 1 6.38 4.25 -24.43
CA MET A 1 6.90 3.22 -23.51
C MET A 1 7.53 3.82 -22.24
N ARG A 2 8.46 4.79 -22.34
CA ARG A 2 9.10 5.41 -21.15
C ARG A 2 8.15 5.87 -20.04
N ALA A 3 7.11 6.65 -20.37
CA ALA A 3 6.14 7.13 -19.38
C ALA A 3 5.28 6.02 -18.74
N PHE A 4 5.07 4.90 -19.45
CA PHE A 4 4.32 3.76 -18.93
C PHE A 4 5.17 3.02 -17.88
N ALA A 5 6.41 2.68 -18.25
CA ALA A 5 7.37 2.07 -17.33
C ALA A 5 7.65 2.95 -16.10
N ALA A 6 7.74 4.28 -16.27
CA ALA A 6 7.95 5.20 -15.15
C ALA A 6 6.79 5.22 -14.13
N ILE A 7 5.54 5.00 -14.57
CA ILE A 7 4.40 4.87 -13.65
C ILE A 7 4.51 3.57 -12.84
N ILE A 8 4.84 2.46 -13.51
CA ILE A 8 5.06 1.18 -12.85
C ILE A 8 6.18 1.28 -11.82
N LEU A 9 7.33 1.85 -12.22
CA LEU A 9 8.47 2.03 -11.34
C LEU A 9 8.12 2.92 -10.13
N LEU A 10 7.35 3.99 -10.34
CA LEU A 10 6.87 4.84 -9.24
C LEU A 10 6.05 4.02 -8.23
N CYS A 11 5.14 3.15 -8.69
CA CYS A 11 4.34 2.31 -7.81
C CYS A 11 5.17 1.23 -7.09
N ILE A 12 6.17 0.62 -7.75
CA ILE A 12 7.11 -0.32 -7.11
C ILE A 12 7.93 0.38 -6.03
N VAL A 13 8.53 1.53 -6.35
CA VAL A 13 9.34 2.29 -5.38
C VAL A 13 8.47 2.74 -4.21
N GLY A 14 7.24 3.21 -4.48
CA GLY A 14 6.29 3.60 -3.44
C GLY A 14 5.88 2.44 -2.53
N SER A 15 5.58 1.26 -3.10
CA SER A 15 5.19 0.09 -2.31
C SER A 15 6.36 -0.44 -1.46
N VAL A 16 7.56 -0.51 -2.03
CA VAL A 16 8.78 -0.91 -1.30
C VAL A 16 9.12 0.08 -0.19
N ALA A 17 9.10 1.38 -0.47
CA ALA A 17 9.37 2.40 0.53
C ALA A 17 8.36 2.31 1.69
N TYR A 18 7.07 2.16 1.38
CA TYR A 18 6.04 1.94 2.39
C TYR A 18 6.28 0.66 3.18
N GLY A 19 6.49 -0.48 2.51
CA GLY A 19 6.71 -1.78 3.14
C GLY A 19 7.88 -1.75 4.10
N VAL A 20 9.03 -1.22 3.68
CA VAL A 20 10.19 -1.06 4.55
C VAL A 20 9.86 -0.19 5.76
N ILE A 21 9.26 0.98 5.57
CA ILE A 21 8.95 1.88 6.68
C ILE A 21 7.95 1.22 7.65
N HIS A 22 6.87 0.65 7.13
CA HIS A 22 5.84 -0.05 7.89
C HIS A 22 6.45 -1.19 8.71
N ASP A 23 7.28 -2.01 8.08
CA ASP A 23 7.91 -3.16 8.73
C ASP A 23 8.94 -2.72 9.77
N GLN A 24 9.60 -1.56 9.62
CA GLN A 24 10.47 -1.04 10.67
C GLN A 24 9.67 -0.79 11.97
N PHE A 25 8.41 -0.36 11.88
CA PHE A 25 7.56 -0.20 13.07
C PHE A 25 7.07 -1.55 13.58
N THR A 26 6.48 -2.39 12.73
CA THR A 26 5.86 -3.65 13.17
C THR A 26 6.88 -4.67 13.66
N ALA A 27 8.08 -4.76 13.07
CA ALA A 27 9.13 -5.65 13.56
C ALA A 27 9.66 -5.26 14.96
N ARG A 28 9.48 -4.00 15.38
CA ARG A 28 9.79 -3.52 16.73
C ARG A 28 8.65 -3.73 17.72
N ILE A 29 7.42 -3.89 17.23
CA ILE A 29 6.28 -4.27 18.04
C ILE A 29 6.33 -5.77 18.32
N CYS A 30 6.46 -6.61 17.28
CA CYS A 30 6.57 -8.05 17.41
C CYS A 30 7.45 -8.63 16.31
N ILE A 31 8.68 -9.01 16.66
CA ILE A 31 9.60 -9.62 15.70
C ILE A 31 9.15 -11.04 15.32
N GLU A 32 8.48 -11.74 16.25
CA GLU A 32 7.98 -13.09 16.06
C GLU A 32 6.85 -13.17 15.03
N TYR A 33 6.14 -12.05 14.80
CA TYR A 33 5.24 -11.92 13.66
C TYR A 33 5.99 -12.28 12.37
N PHE A 34 7.24 -11.85 12.21
CA PHE A 34 8.04 -12.10 11.02
C PHE A 34 8.84 -13.41 11.06
N THR A 35 9.32 -13.83 12.24
CA THR A 35 10.25 -14.97 12.35
C THR A 35 9.58 -16.28 12.72
N VAL A 36 8.37 -16.25 13.28
CA VAL A 36 7.61 -17.44 13.68
C VAL A 36 6.39 -17.65 12.78
N THR A 37 5.62 -16.59 12.52
CA THR A 37 4.38 -16.71 11.72
C THR A 37 4.58 -16.58 10.21
N HIS A 38 5.83 -16.48 9.74
CA HIS A 38 6.17 -16.49 8.32
C HIS A 38 7.36 -17.41 8.04
N PRO A 39 7.48 -17.96 6.80
CA PRO A 39 8.66 -18.71 6.40
C PRO A 39 9.95 -17.90 6.59
N PRO A 40 11.05 -18.48 7.08
CA PRO A 40 12.29 -17.75 7.32
C PRO A 40 12.82 -17.09 6.04
N LEU A 41 12.92 -15.77 6.04
CA LEU A 41 13.44 -15.01 4.89
C LEU A 41 14.94 -14.69 5.03
N VAL A 42 15.37 -14.34 6.25
CA VAL A 42 16.75 -14.01 6.60
C VAL A 42 17.12 -14.68 7.92
N ASN A 43 18.36 -15.17 8.04
CA ASN A 43 18.87 -15.72 9.29
C ASN A 43 19.35 -14.59 10.22
N SER A 44 18.40 -13.79 10.72
CA SER A 44 18.67 -12.65 11.58
C SER A 44 17.46 -12.36 12.47
N THR A 45 17.71 -12.04 13.73
CA THR A 45 16.71 -11.54 14.68
C THR A 45 16.71 -10.02 14.82
N SER A 46 17.63 -9.32 14.12
CA SER A 46 17.66 -7.86 14.11
C SER A 46 16.38 -7.30 13.45
N PRO A 47 15.56 -6.51 14.16
CA PRO A 47 14.34 -5.93 13.60
C PRO A 47 14.61 -5.09 12.34
N THR A 48 15.74 -4.38 12.30
CA THR A 48 16.12 -3.58 11.13
C THR A 48 16.34 -4.44 9.89
N VAL A 49 17.08 -5.55 10.04
CA VAL A 49 17.40 -6.45 8.91
C VAL A 49 16.15 -7.17 8.43
N VAL A 50 15.34 -7.67 9.36
CA VAL A 50 14.09 -8.38 9.05
C VAL A 50 13.13 -7.45 8.31
N ALA A 51 12.94 -6.22 8.80
CA ALA A 51 12.05 -5.24 8.17
C ALA A 51 12.54 -4.74 6.80
N LEU A 52 13.86 -4.63 6.59
CA LEU A 52 14.40 -4.32 5.26
C LEU A 52 14.11 -5.45 4.26
N ALA A 53 14.30 -6.70 4.67
CA ALA A 53 14.11 -7.86 3.81
C ALA A 53 12.63 -8.07 3.47
N TRP A 54 11.77 -8.14 4.50
CA TRP A 54 10.33 -8.34 4.32
C TRP A 54 9.66 -7.16 3.63
N GLY A 55 10.03 -5.93 4.01
CA GLY A 55 9.45 -4.73 3.43
C GLY A 55 9.64 -4.63 1.93
N VAL A 56 10.75 -5.17 1.39
CA VAL A 56 10.96 -5.30 -0.05
C VAL A 56 10.20 -6.50 -0.61
N VAL A 57 10.46 -7.71 -0.10
CA VAL A 57 9.96 -8.98 -0.67
C VAL A 57 8.44 -9.05 -0.68
N ALA A 58 7.79 -8.57 0.37
CA ALA A 58 6.34 -8.60 0.49
C ALA A 58 5.62 -7.59 -0.43
N THR A 59 6.29 -6.53 -0.89
CA THR A 59 5.59 -5.36 -1.46
C THR A 59 5.98 -4.98 -2.89
N TRP A 60 7.16 -5.38 -3.40
CA TRP A 60 7.60 -4.97 -4.74
C TRP A 60 6.62 -5.43 -5.84
N TRP A 61 6.14 -6.67 -5.73
CA TRP A 61 5.25 -7.28 -6.73
C TRP A 61 3.84 -6.69 -6.68
N MET A 62 3.38 -6.23 -5.51
CA MET A 62 2.15 -5.47 -5.40
C MET A 62 2.23 -4.11 -6.10
N GLY A 63 3.35 -3.41 -5.91
CA GLY A 63 3.63 -2.17 -6.65
C GLY A 63 3.68 -2.38 -8.16
N LEU A 64 4.19 -3.53 -8.62
CA LEU A 64 4.19 -3.92 -10.03
C LEU A 64 2.76 -4.13 -10.56
N ILE A 65 1.94 -4.94 -9.88
CA ILE A 65 0.56 -5.21 -10.27
C ILE A 65 -0.26 -3.92 -10.33
N LEU A 66 -0.25 -3.14 -9.24
CA LEU A 66 -1.00 -1.88 -9.18
C LEU A 66 -0.47 -0.86 -10.21
N GLY A 67 0.85 -0.73 -10.33
CA GLY A 67 1.49 0.15 -11.28
C GLY A 67 1.10 -0.17 -12.73
N PHE A 68 0.97 -1.46 -13.07
CA PHE A 68 0.53 -1.89 -14.39
C PHE A 68 -0.90 -1.40 -14.69
N PHE A 69 -1.85 -1.61 -13.78
CA PHE A 69 -3.23 -1.15 -13.95
C PHE A 69 -3.33 0.38 -13.99
N VAL A 70 -2.63 1.09 -13.11
CA VAL A 70 -2.59 2.56 -13.13
C VAL A 70 -2.00 3.06 -14.45
N ALA A 71 -0.93 2.45 -14.95
CA ALA A 71 -0.32 2.81 -16.22
C ALA A 71 -1.28 2.56 -17.40
N LEU A 72 -2.05 1.47 -17.40
CA LEU A 72 -3.11 1.23 -18.38
C LEU A 72 -4.16 2.34 -18.33
N CYS A 73 -4.75 2.62 -17.16
CA CYS A 73 -5.75 3.66 -16.96
C CYS A 73 -5.23 5.05 -17.38
N ALA A 74 -3.95 5.33 -17.17
CA ALA A 74 -3.33 6.62 -17.46
C ALA A 74 -2.97 6.83 -18.94
N ARG A 75 -2.80 5.75 -19.71
CA ARG A 75 -2.15 5.79 -21.03
C ARG A 75 -2.98 5.19 -22.17
N LEU A 76 -3.86 4.24 -21.88
CA LEU A 76 -4.65 3.53 -22.88
C LEU A 76 -5.72 4.45 -23.49
N GLY A 77 -6.06 4.23 -24.77
CA GLY A 77 -7.01 5.05 -25.51
C GLY A 77 -6.36 6.25 -26.22
N ARG A 78 -6.79 6.50 -27.46
CA ARG A 78 -6.24 7.57 -28.32
C ARG A 78 -6.88 8.93 -28.08
N SER A 79 -8.15 8.97 -27.66
CA SER A 79 -8.98 10.17 -27.58
C SER A 79 -8.82 10.99 -26.29
N LEU A 80 -8.21 10.41 -25.24
CA LEU A 80 -8.05 11.07 -23.95
C LEU A 80 -6.58 11.50 -23.72
N PRO A 81 -6.33 12.72 -23.18
CA PRO A 81 -4.99 13.17 -22.82
C PRO A 81 -4.29 12.13 -21.96
N LYS A 82 -3.02 11.83 -22.24
CA LYS A 82 -2.28 10.80 -21.50
C LYS A 82 -1.58 11.43 -20.29
N LEU A 83 -1.61 10.78 -19.14
CA LEU A 83 -0.89 11.24 -17.96
C LEU A 83 0.56 10.73 -17.96
N THR A 84 1.36 11.32 -17.09
CA THR A 84 2.75 10.91 -16.79
C THR A 84 2.86 10.58 -15.30
N TRP A 85 3.94 9.92 -14.90
CA TRP A 85 4.20 9.55 -13.49
C TRP A 85 4.08 10.74 -12.52
N LYS A 86 4.43 11.96 -12.96
CA LYS A 86 4.31 13.18 -12.15
C LYS A 86 2.87 13.45 -11.68
N SER A 87 1.87 13.01 -12.44
CA SER A 87 0.45 13.14 -12.05
C SER A 87 0.05 12.23 -10.89
N PHE A 88 0.91 11.27 -10.52
CA PHE A 88 0.62 10.25 -9.50
C PHE A 88 1.45 10.40 -8.23
N VAL A 89 2.46 11.26 -8.19
CA VAL A 89 3.33 11.43 -7.00
C VAL A 89 2.49 11.82 -5.77
N VAL A 90 1.73 12.90 -5.86
CA VAL A 90 0.91 13.37 -4.72
C VAL A 90 -0.22 12.39 -4.38
N PRO A 91 -1.03 11.90 -5.34
CA PRO A 91 -2.06 10.90 -5.03
C PRO A 91 -1.49 9.62 -4.38
N LEU A 92 -0.34 9.14 -4.84
CA LEU A 92 0.31 7.97 -4.27
C LEU A 92 0.76 8.25 -2.83
N ILE A 93 1.43 9.39 -2.57
CA ILE A 93 1.82 9.77 -1.21
C ILE A 93 0.61 9.84 -0.28
N VAL A 94 -0.51 10.42 -0.73
CA VAL A 94 -1.75 10.47 0.06
C VAL A 94 -2.25 9.06 0.41
N VAL A 95 -2.28 8.15 -0.57
CA VAL A 95 -2.65 6.74 -0.31
C VAL A 95 -1.72 6.10 0.72
N LEU A 96 -0.40 6.25 0.56
CA LEU A 96 0.58 5.67 1.49
C LEU A 96 0.45 6.24 2.91
N VAL A 97 0.18 7.54 3.05
CA VAL A 97 -0.06 8.17 4.36
C VAL A 97 -1.35 7.66 4.99
N ILE A 98 -2.44 7.54 4.23
CA ILE A 98 -3.71 6.97 4.72
C ILE A 98 -3.49 5.53 5.18
N MET A 99 -2.74 4.72 4.44
CA MET A 99 -2.39 3.36 4.84
C MET A 99 -1.61 3.35 6.17
N GLY A 100 -0.58 4.19 6.29
CA GLY A 100 0.25 4.25 7.49
C GLY A 100 -0.53 4.68 8.73
N VAL A 101 -1.36 5.73 8.60
CA VAL A 101 -2.26 6.18 9.68
C VAL A 101 -3.29 5.11 10.02
N GLY A 102 -3.90 4.50 9.00
CA GLY A 102 -4.86 3.42 9.20
C GLY A 102 -4.25 2.22 9.92
N ALA A 103 -3.03 1.83 9.57
CA ALA A 103 -2.30 0.77 10.25
C ALA A 103 -1.97 1.11 11.70
N ALA A 104 -1.52 2.33 11.96
CA ALA A 104 -1.19 2.80 13.31
C ALA A 104 -2.42 2.85 14.24
N LEU A 105 -3.60 3.16 13.71
CA LEU A 105 -4.86 3.19 14.47
C LEU A 105 -5.49 1.80 14.61
N TRP A 106 -5.53 1.05 13.50
CA TRP A 106 -6.22 -0.24 13.47
C TRP A 106 -5.46 -1.33 14.21
N GLY A 107 -4.12 -1.31 14.26
CA GLY A 107 -3.35 -2.31 15.00
C GLY A 107 -3.79 -2.45 16.47
N PRO A 108 -3.71 -1.39 17.28
CA PRO A 108 -4.15 -1.43 18.68
C PRO A 108 -5.65 -1.71 18.82
N ALA A 109 -6.50 -1.11 17.97
CA ALA A 109 -7.94 -1.36 18.01
C ALA A 109 -8.27 -2.84 17.71
N PHE A 110 -7.57 -3.45 16.75
CA PHE A 110 -7.75 -4.85 16.38
C PHE A 110 -7.42 -5.79 17.54
N ARG A 111 -6.33 -5.52 18.27
CA ARG A 111 -5.98 -6.25 19.50
C ARG A 111 -7.12 -6.19 20.51
N ASP A 112 -7.66 -4.99 20.77
CA ASP A 112 -8.68 -4.79 21.80
C ASP A 112 -10.04 -5.40 21.42
N LEU A 113 -10.35 -5.46 20.12
CA LEU A 113 -11.60 -6.04 19.60
C LEU A 113 -11.57 -7.56 19.48
N HIS A 114 -10.41 -8.16 19.19
CA HIS A 114 -10.36 -9.60 18.92
C HIS A 114 -10.38 -10.46 20.17
N VAL A 115 -9.87 -9.99 21.33
CA VAL A 115 -10.00 -10.80 22.54
C VAL A 115 -10.03 -10.02 23.87
N PRO A 116 -11.10 -10.13 24.67
CA PRO A 116 -11.05 -9.73 26.08
C PRO A 116 -10.07 -10.64 26.83
N THR A 117 -9.07 -10.03 27.48
CA THR A 117 -8.01 -10.70 28.24
C THR A 117 -8.56 -11.67 29.31
N SER A 118 -9.78 -11.43 29.81
CA SER A 118 -10.47 -12.25 30.81
C SER A 118 -10.86 -13.63 30.25
N VAL A 119 -11.45 -13.68 29.06
CA VAL A 119 -11.97 -14.93 28.46
C VAL A 119 -10.83 -15.91 28.15
N LEU A 120 -9.67 -15.41 27.73
CA LEU A 120 -8.49 -16.24 27.43
C LEU A 120 -7.73 -16.72 28.66
N ARG A 121 -7.78 -15.98 29.79
CA ARG A 121 -7.22 -16.48 31.05
C ARG A 121 -7.99 -17.66 31.57
N GLU A 122 -9.30 -17.67 31.32
CA GLU A 122 -10.20 -18.70 31.82
C GLU A 122 -10.20 -19.95 30.93
N ASN A 123 -9.93 -19.83 29.61
CA ASN A 123 -10.03 -20.94 28.66
C ASN A 123 -8.91 -20.90 27.58
N PRO A 124 -7.64 -21.09 27.95
CA PRO A 124 -6.52 -20.99 27.01
C PRO A 124 -6.57 -22.05 25.89
N GLU A 125 -7.22 -23.20 26.12
CA GLU A 125 -7.40 -24.27 25.14
C GLU A 125 -8.42 -24.00 24.03
N LEU A 126 -9.27 -22.96 24.16
CA LEU A 126 -10.31 -22.65 23.16
C LEU A 126 -9.77 -21.91 21.92
N TYR A 127 -8.49 -21.54 21.89
CA TYR A 127 -7.91 -20.77 20.79
C TYR A 127 -6.73 -21.50 20.16
N ASP A 128 -6.86 -21.82 18.87
CA ASP A 128 -5.79 -22.39 18.05
C ASP A 128 -4.79 -21.27 17.71
N TRP A 129 -3.91 -21.00 18.69
CA TRP A 129 -2.92 -19.95 18.63
C TRP A 129 -1.81 -20.33 17.64
N PRO A 130 -1.26 -19.39 16.83
CA PRO A 130 -0.17 -19.72 15.93
C PRO A 130 0.96 -20.40 16.71
N VAL A 131 1.28 -21.63 16.32
CA VAL A 131 2.29 -22.46 16.98
C VAL A 131 3.58 -21.64 17.13
N GLY A 132 4.04 -21.48 18.37
CA GLY A 132 5.31 -20.82 18.68
C GLY A 132 5.23 -19.34 19.11
N ILE A 133 4.06 -18.70 19.11
CA ILE A 133 3.90 -17.40 19.77
C ILE A 133 3.54 -17.62 21.25
N SER A 134 4.24 -16.96 22.17
CA SER A 134 3.94 -17.07 23.60
C SER A 134 2.79 -16.12 24.01
N LEU A 135 2.06 -16.45 25.08
CA LEU A 135 0.90 -15.67 25.52
C LEU A 135 1.24 -14.22 25.89
N ASP A 136 2.44 -13.96 26.41
CA ASP A 136 2.96 -12.63 26.72
C ASP A 136 3.21 -11.77 25.46
N LYS A 137 3.37 -12.38 24.29
CA LYS A 137 3.58 -11.69 23.00
C LYS A 137 2.31 -11.53 22.18
N ARG A 138 1.19 -12.09 22.66
CA ARG A 138 -0.10 -12.10 21.98
C ARG A 138 -0.55 -10.73 21.53
N ASP A 139 -0.52 -9.77 22.44
CA ASP A 139 -1.02 -8.42 22.19
C ASP A 139 -0.19 -7.68 21.14
N ALA A 140 1.12 -7.88 21.19
CA ALA A 140 2.04 -7.34 20.18
C ALA A 140 1.83 -7.99 18.80
N TRP A 141 1.61 -9.31 18.78
CA TRP A 141 1.32 -10.04 17.55
C TRP A 141 -0.02 -9.62 16.92
N LEU A 142 -1.11 -9.53 17.71
CA LEU A 142 -2.42 -9.05 17.24
C LEU A 142 -2.34 -7.61 16.72
N THR A 143 -1.57 -6.75 17.40
CA THR A 143 -1.32 -5.39 16.94
C THR A 143 -0.65 -5.39 15.57
N CYS A 144 0.37 -6.24 15.36
CA CYS A 144 1.03 -6.37 14.07
C CYS A 144 0.08 -6.93 13.01
N LEU A 145 -0.66 -7.99 13.31
CA LEU A 145 -1.62 -8.58 12.38
C LEU A 145 -2.65 -7.55 11.92
N GLY A 146 -3.25 -6.81 12.86
CA GLY A 146 -4.18 -5.73 12.56
C GLY A 146 -3.53 -4.66 11.66
N ALA A 147 -2.35 -4.17 12.03
CA ALA A 147 -1.65 -3.15 11.26
C ALA A 147 -1.39 -3.58 9.80
N HIS A 148 -1.03 -4.85 9.56
CA HIS A 148 -0.84 -5.40 8.22
C HIS A 148 -2.18 -5.55 7.47
N GLN A 149 -3.24 -6.06 8.11
CA GLN A 149 -4.57 -6.16 7.50
C GLN A 149 -5.11 -4.80 7.05
N ALA A 150 -4.95 -3.76 7.87
CA ALA A 150 -5.32 -2.40 7.50
C ALA A 150 -4.51 -1.91 6.29
N SER A 151 -3.19 -2.14 6.30
CA SER A 151 -2.32 -1.77 5.17
C SER A 151 -2.74 -2.46 3.88
N TYR A 152 -3.02 -3.77 3.90
CA TYR A 152 -3.46 -4.52 2.72
C TYR A 152 -4.80 -4.03 2.18
N THR A 153 -5.75 -3.79 3.09
CA THR A 153 -7.09 -3.33 2.73
C THR A 153 -7.03 -1.92 2.12
N LEU A 154 -6.41 -0.97 2.84
CA LEU A 154 -6.30 0.42 2.40
C LEU A 154 -5.41 0.56 1.15
N GLY A 155 -4.37 -0.25 1.01
CA GLY A 155 -3.52 -0.29 -0.18
C GLY A 155 -4.29 -0.78 -1.41
N THR A 156 -5.12 -1.81 -1.25
CA THR A 156 -5.98 -2.34 -2.32
C THR A 156 -7.00 -1.29 -2.76
N VAL A 157 -7.75 -0.71 -1.81
CA VAL A 157 -8.74 0.35 -2.07
C VAL A 157 -8.07 1.58 -2.69
N GLY A 158 -6.92 2.00 -2.16
CA GLY A 158 -6.12 3.11 -2.68
C GLY A 158 -5.62 2.88 -4.10
N GLY A 159 -5.21 1.65 -4.42
CA GLY A 159 -4.85 1.25 -5.78
C GLY A 159 -5.99 1.42 -6.78
N PHE A 160 -7.19 0.96 -6.43
CA PHE A 160 -8.39 1.21 -7.25
C PHE A 160 -8.72 2.71 -7.36
N ALA A 161 -8.59 3.46 -6.26
CA ALA A 161 -8.79 4.90 -6.26
C ALA A 161 -7.81 5.62 -7.20
N LEU A 162 -6.55 5.19 -7.30
CA LEU A 162 -5.57 5.73 -8.25
C LEU A 162 -5.96 5.46 -9.71
N CYS A 163 -6.50 4.28 -10.01
CA CYS A 163 -7.04 3.95 -11.34
C CYS A 163 -8.22 4.84 -11.71
N ILE A 164 -9.18 5.01 -10.79
CA ILE A 164 -10.34 5.89 -10.97
C ILE A 164 -9.88 7.34 -11.15
N TYR A 165 -8.96 7.81 -10.31
CA TYR A 165 -8.33 9.12 -10.40
C TYR A 165 -7.70 9.35 -11.78
N ALA A 166 -6.94 8.38 -12.29
CA ALA A 166 -6.33 8.47 -13.61
C ALA A 166 -7.38 8.72 -14.70
N ILE A 167 -8.45 7.93 -14.72
CA ILE A 167 -9.52 8.06 -15.72
C ILE A 167 -10.24 9.39 -15.55
N ALA A 168 -10.63 9.76 -14.32
CA ALA A 168 -11.35 10.98 -14.00
C ALA A 168 -10.57 12.23 -14.46
N VAL A 169 -9.29 12.34 -14.10
CA VAL A 169 -8.45 13.47 -14.50
C VAL A 169 -8.32 13.57 -16.02
N ARG A 170 -8.18 12.44 -16.72
CA ARG A 170 -8.11 12.42 -18.18
C ARG A 170 -9.40 12.91 -18.83
N VAL A 171 -10.55 12.45 -18.33
CA VAL A 171 -11.88 12.90 -18.80
C VAL A 171 -12.07 14.39 -18.55
N LEU A 172 -11.74 14.88 -17.35
CA LEU A 172 -11.86 16.29 -17.00
C LEU A 172 -10.96 17.18 -17.88
N ARG A 173 -9.72 16.77 -18.16
CA ARG A 173 -8.82 17.49 -19.07
C ARG A 173 -9.35 17.52 -20.51
N ALA A 174 -9.90 16.41 -21.00
CA ALA A 174 -10.50 16.35 -22.33
C ALA A 174 -11.72 17.28 -22.46
N ARG A 175 -12.60 17.30 -21.43
CA ARG A 175 -13.76 18.19 -21.39
C ARG A 175 -13.34 19.67 -21.37
N ARG A 176 -12.32 20.03 -20.59
CA ARG A 176 -11.79 21.41 -20.54
C ARG A 176 -11.23 21.86 -21.90
N ALA A 177 -10.46 21.00 -22.57
CA ALA A 177 -9.92 21.30 -23.90
C ALA A 177 -11.00 21.53 -24.97
N LYS A 178 -12.14 20.83 -24.87
CA LYS A 178 -13.29 21.06 -25.77
C LYS A 178 -14.04 22.37 -25.47
N ARG A 179 -14.13 22.76 -24.20
CA ARG A 179 -14.85 23.98 -23.78
C ARG A 179 -14.09 25.27 -24.10
N HIS A 180 -12.76 25.21 -24.05
CA HIS A 180 -11.87 26.34 -24.34
C HIS A 180 -10.85 25.90 -25.40
N PRO A 181 -11.25 25.81 -26.68
CA PRO A 181 -10.29 25.55 -27.75
C PRO A 181 -9.27 26.70 -27.77
N ASN A 182 -7.99 26.36 -27.97
CA ASN A 182 -6.98 27.40 -28.19
C ASN A 182 -7.40 28.27 -29.39
N PRO A 183 -7.18 29.59 -29.33
CA PRO A 183 -7.41 30.43 -30.50
C PRO A 183 -6.57 29.89 -31.67
N PRO A 184 -7.07 30.01 -32.91
CA PRO A 184 -6.29 29.64 -34.08
C PRO A 184 -4.94 30.38 -34.07
N PRO A 185 -3.87 29.77 -34.62
CA PRO A 185 -2.58 30.44 -34.69
C PRO A 185 -2.72 31.77 -35.45
N PRO A 186 -2.02 32.83 -35.02
CA PRO A 186 -2.08 34.11 -35.71
C PRO A 186 -1.65 33.93 -37.16
N GLY A 187 -2.52 34.32 -38.11
CA GLY A 187 -2.28 34.22 -39.55
C GLY A 187 -3.04 33.11 -40.28
N SER A 188 -3.84 32.28 -39.61
CA SER A 188 -4.76 31.36 -40.31
C SER A 188 -6.08 32.07 -40.66
N HIS A 189 -6.05 32.94 -41.67
CA HIS A 189 -7.26 33.34 -42.40
C HIS A 189 -7.32 32.59 -43.74
N PRO A 190 -8.52 32.19 -44.19
CA PRO A 190 -8.71 31.51 -45.47
C PRO A 190 -8.34 32.39 -46.67
#